data_AF-A0A8E2JY25-F1
#
_entry.id   AF-A0A8E2JY25-F1
#
_cell.length_a   1.000
_cell.length_b   1.000
_cell.length_c   1.000
_cell.angle_alpha   90.00
_cell.angle_beta   90.00
_cell.angle_gamma   90.00
#
_symmetry.space_group_name_H-M   'P 1'
#
loop_
_entity.id
_entity.type
_entity.pdbx_description
1 polymer ?
#
loop_
_entity_poly.entity_id
_entity_poly.type
_entity_poly.pdbx_seq_one_letter_code
_entity_poly.pdbx_strand_id
1 'polypeptide(L)' 'LLLTSSANAHMLMAKPVPFSVGVITTAPITASQFPCQSNAGFTITEMNNMKVGDAQTLSFNGSAIHG' A
#
# COMPACT_ATOMS: atom_id res chain seq x y z
N LEU A 1 4.99 -32.21 11.69
CA LEU A 1 5.56 -31.13 10.87
C LEU A 1 4.44 -30.12 10.62
N LEU A 2 4.31 -29.07 11.45
CA LEU A 2 3.32 -28.01 11.25
C LEU A 2 3.80 -27.12 10.09
N LEU A 3 3.15 -27.21 8.93
CA LEU A 3 3.32 -26.24 7.86
C LEU A 3 2.53 -24.99 8.25
N THR A 4 3.19 -24.01 8.88
CA THR A 4 2.64 -22.65 8.97
C THR A 4 2.66 -22.07 7.56
N SER A 5 1.53 -22.14 6.85
CA SER A 5 1.37 -21.40 5.61
C SER A 5 1.42 -19.90 5.93
N SER A 6 2.57 -19.28 5.71
CA SER A 6 2.69 -17.82 5.70
C SER A 6 2.00 -17.31 4.43
N ALA A 7 0.67 -17.32 4.43
CA ALA A 7 -0.10 -16.67 3.39
C ALA A 7 0.28 -15.18 3.43
N ASN A 8 1.01 -14.70 2.42
CA ASN A 8 1.22 -13.27 2.21
C ASN A 8 -0.11 -12.66 1.71
N ALA A 9 -1.13 -12.68 2.57
CA ALA A 9 -2.50 -12.33 2.24
C ALA A 9 -2.74 -10.81 2.37
N HIS A 10 -1.83 -10.00 1.86
CA HIS A 10 -1.82 -8.55 2.11
C HIS A 10 -1.53 -7.77 0.84
N MET A 11 -2.09 -6.56 0.76
CA MET A 11 -2.09 -5.71 -0.43
C MET A 11 -1.45 -4.36 -0.11
N LEU A 12 -0.72 -3.80 -1.06
CA LEU A 12 -0.23 -2.42 -1.04
C LEU A 12 -0.52 -1.78 -2.39
N MET A 13 -0.92 -0.51 -2.39
CA MET A 13 -1.13 0.25 -3.62
C MET A 13 0.18 0.39 -4.40
N ALA A 14 0.15 0.06 -5.69
CA ALA A 14 1.28 0.17 -6.62
C ALA A 14 1.16 1.43 -7.50
N LYS A 15 -0.05 1.75 -7.97
CA LYS A 15 -0.37 3.00 -8.67
C LYS A 15 -1.68 3.61 -8.13
N PRO A 16 -1.75 4.92 -7.88
CA PRO A 16 -0.63 5.89 -7.87
C PRO A 16 0.47 5.51 -6.86
N VAL A 17 1.69 6.00 -7.08
CA VAL A 17 2.84 5.66 -6.23
C VAL A 17 2.64 6.27 -4.83
N PRO A 18 2.62 5.47 -3.75
CA PRO A 18 2.45 5.99 -2.40
C PRO A 18 3.60 6.90 -1.94
N PHE A 19 3.40 7.58 -0.81
CA PHE A 19 4.51 8.16 -0.06
C PHE A 19 5.37 7.05 0.57
N SER A 20 6.65 7.35 0.78
CA SER A 20 7.57 6.55 1.59
C SER A 20 7.63 5.08 1.14
N VAL A 21 7.58 4.82 -0.18
CA VAL A 21 7.79 3.48 -0.75
C VAL A 21 9.13 2.93 -0.29
N GLY A 22 9.13 1.67 0.16
CA GLY A 22 10.28 1.02 0.81
C GLY A 22 10.25 1.10 2.33
N VAL A 23 9.42 1.98 2.91
CA VAL A 23 9.19 2.08 4.37
C VAL A 23 7.79 1.58 4.74
N ILE A 24 6.76 1.95 3.97
CA ILE A 24 5.39 1.45 4.17
C ILE A 24 5.29 -0.07 3.92
N THR A 25 4.36 -0.71 4.63
CA THR A 25 4.19 -2.17 4.59
C THR A 25 2.84 -2.57 4.02
N THR A 26 2.65 -3.85 3.69
CA THR A 26 1.36 -4.40 3.24
C THR A 26 0.38 -4.66 4.40
N ALA A 27 0.80 -4.51 5.66
CA ALA A 27 -0.03 -4.83 6.82
C ALA A 27 -1.21 -3.84 6.97
N PRO A 28 -2.38 -4.30 7.48
CA PRO A 28 -3.44 -3.39 7.90
C PRO A 28 -2.93 -2.46 9.00
N ILE A 29 -3.37 -1.20 8.95
CA ILE A 29 -2.92 -0.19 9.92
C ILE A 29 -3.56 -0.39 11.29
N THR A 30 -2.82 -0.06 12.34
CA THR A 30 -3.37 0.11 13.69
C THR A 30 -3.87 1.55 13.91
N ALA A 31 -4.54 1.79 15.04
CA ALA A 31 -5.00 3.13 15.41
C ALA A 31 -3.86 4.16 15.51
N SER A 32 -2.66 3.78 15.96
CA SER A 32 -1.51 4.69 16.06
C SER A 32 -0.86 5.00 14.71
N GLN A 33 -1.13 4.18 13.71
CA GLN A 33 -0.63 4.33 12.34
C GLN A 33 -1.62 5.09 11.45
N PHE A 34 -2.82 5.40 11.95
CA PHE A 34 -3.78 6.22 11.24
C PHE A 34 -3.40 7.71 11.34
N PRO A 35 -3.46 8.48 10.24
CA PRO A 35 -3.77 8.06 8.86
C PRO A 35 -2.54 7.53 8.10
N CYS A 36 -2.78 6.74 7.05
CA CYS A 36 -1.80 6.44 5.99
C CYS A 36 -0.47 5.76 6.41
N GLN A 37 -0.45 4.93 7.46
CA GLN A 37 0.81 4.44 8.06
C GLN A 37 1.72 5.60 8.47
N SER A 38 1.18 6.57 9.21
CA SER A 38 1.83 7.85 9.56
C SER A 38 3.24 7.71 10.15
N ASN A 39 3.51 6.60 10.84
CA ASN A 39 4.82 6.26 11.39
C ASN A 39 5.91 6.02 10.32
N ALA A 40 5.54 5.76 9.06
CA ALA A 40 6.46 5.66 7.92
C ALA A 40 6.81 7.04 7.32
N GLY A 41 6.15 8.12 7.76
CA GLY A 41 6.33 9.47 7.24
C GLY A 41 5.70 9.68 5.86
N PHE A 42 5.86 10.90 5.33
CA PHE A 42 5.20 11.36 4.09
C PHE A 42 6.20 11.82 3.03
N THR A 43 7.32 11.10 2.89
CA THR A 43 8.32 11.42 1.87
C THR A 43 7.76 11.14 0.49
N ILE A 44 7.78 12.15 -0.39
CA ILE A 44 7.37 11.99 -1.79
C ILE A 44 8.31 10.97 -2.44
N THR A 45 7.80 9.80 -2.80
CA THR A 45 8.54 8.84 -3.64
C THR A 45 8.48 9.27 -5.10
N GLU A 46 7.28 9.58 -5.61
CA GLU A 46 7.03 10.07 -6.96
C GLU A 46 5.83 11.01 -6.93
N MET A 47 5.91 12.14 -7.62
CA MET A 47 4.76 13.04 -7.78
C MET A 47 3.78 12.47 -8.80
N ASN A 48 2.62 12.03 -8.33
CA ASN A 48 1.55 11.52 -9.19
C ASN A 48 0.75 12.69 -9.79
N ASN A 49 1.15 13.15 -10.98
CA ASN A 49 0.39 14.17 -11.71
C ASN A 49 -0.85 13.54 -12.36
N MET A 50 -2.04 13.91 -11.89
CA MET A 50 -3.32 13.41 -12.40
C MET A 50 -4.15 14.58 -12.93
N LYS A 51 -4.47 14.55 -14.22
CA LYS A 51 -5.32 15.57 -14.85
C LYS A 51 -6.79 15.29 -14.58
N VAL A 52 -7.56 16.34 -14.31
CA VAL A 52 -9.01 16.25 -14.07
C VAL A 52 -9.71 15.64 -15.30
N GLY A 53 -10.52 14.61 -15.06
CA GLY A 53 -11.31 13.92 -16.09
C GLY A 53 -10.60 12.75 -16.78
N ASP A 54 -9.28 12.62 -16.63
CA ASP A 54 -8.53 11.51 -17.24
C ASP A 54 -8.65 10.24 -16.38
N ALA A 55 -8.83 9.09 -17.04
CA ALA A 55 -8.79 7.79 -16.37
C ALA A 55 -7.38 7.55 -15.80
N GLN A 56 -7.32 7.18 -14.52
CA GLN A 56 -6.07 6.87 -13.82
C GLN A 56 -5.96 5.37 -13.57
N THR A 57 -4.72 4.86 -13.59
CA THR A 57 -4.46 3.47 -13.23
C THR A 57 -4.44 3.31 -11.71
N LEU A 58 -5.40 2.55 -11.19
CA LEU A 58 -5.37 2.03 -9.82
C LEU A 58 -4.91 0.58 -9.87
N SER A 59 -3.79 0.28 -9.20
CA SER A 59 -3.25 -1.09 -9.14
C SER A 59 -2.61 -1.38 -7.80
N PHE A 60 -2.46 -2.67 -7.49
CA PHE A 60 -1.98 -3.15 -6.20
C PHE A 60 -0.95 -4.27 -6.38
N ASN A 61 0.01 -4.32 -5.47
CA ASN A 61 0.92 -5.44 -5.28
C ASN A 61 0.44 -6.24 -4.06
N GLY A 62 0.27 -7.55 -4.22
CA GLY A 62 -0.15 -8.44 -3.15
C GLY A 62 -0.88 -9.68 -3.65
N SER A 63 -1.28 -10.55 -2.72
CA SER A 63 -1.83 -11.88 -3.08
C SER A 63 -3.17 -12.23 -2.43
N ALA A 64 -3.79 -11.34 -1.65
CA ALA A 64 -5.17 -11.58 -1.18
C ALA A 64 -6.07 -10.37 -1.36
N ILE A 65 -7.20 -10.59 -2.03
CA ILE A 65 -8.21 -9.57 -2.32
C ILE A 65 -9.27 -9.41 -1.23
N HIS A 66 -9.21 -10.23 -0.16
CA HIS A 66 -10.18 -10.24 0.96
C HIS A 66 -11.63 -10.11 0.45
N GLY A 67 -12.00 -11.05 -0.44
CA GLY A 67 -13.21 -11.03 -1.27
C GLY A 67 -14.49 -10.65 -0.55
#